data_AF-A0A5N5E0M7-F1
#
_entry.id   AF-A0A5N5E0M7-F1
#
_cell.length_a   1.000
_cell.length_b   1.000
_cell.length_c   1.000
_cell.angle_alpha   90.00
_cell.angle_beta   90.00
_cell.angle_gamma   90.00
#
_symmetry.space_group_name_H-M   'P 1'
#
loop_
_entity.id
_entity.type
_entity.pdbx_description
1 polymer ?
#
loop_
_entity_poly.entity_id
_entity_poly.type
_entity_poly.pdbx_seq_one_letter_code
_entity_poly.pdbx_strand_id
1 'polypeptide(L)'
;MTVLRTRRSRITGLIGAALAAALLVTGCSASAEDSKTASSPGSEGNALPAAEGTTTYPLTLESPYGTSILEKRPERIAAIVPNAVDTEMLLALGVKPVLSSSMVKESASQSYLLPYDAEDLDTFEFAMGGTLPVEAIAASEPDLIVAVGWADGLGGLSMGDYYERLSSIA
;
A
#
# COMPACT_ATOMS: atom_id res chain seq x y z
N MET A 1 -31.73 36.47 60.88
CA MET A 1 -32.98 37.18 60.52
C MET A 1 -32.65 38.05 59.31
N THR A 2 -33.31 38.08 58.16
CA THR A 2 -34.37 37.30 57.54
C THR A 2 -34.29 37.69 56.05
N VAL A 3 -34.47 36.71 55.19
CA VAL A 3 -34.49 36.82 53.72
C VAL A 3 -35.63 37.73 53.25
N LEU A 4 -35.39 38.60 52.26
CA LEU A 4 -36.44 39.04 51.35
C LEU A 4 -36.26 38.35 49.99
N ARG A 5 -37.21 37.47 49.68
CA ARG A 5 -37.45 36.91 48.35
C ARG A 5 -38.13 37.96 47.48
N THR A 6 -37.67 38.12 46.26
CA THR A 6 -38.51 38.63 45.16
C THR A 6 -38.54 37.61 44.03
N ARG A 7 -39.71 36.99 43.88
CA ARG A 7 -40.13 36.16 42.74
C ARG A 7 -40.35 37.05 41.52
N ARG A 8 -39.64 36.78 40.42
CA ARG A 8 -40.10 36.94 39.02
C ARG A 8 -39.30 35.93 38.19
N SER A 9 -39.59 34.63 38.21
CA SER A 9 -40.62 33.95 37.40
C SER A 9 -40.72 34.48 35.96
N ARG A 10 -40.48 33.57 35.00
CA ARG A 10 -40.89 33.59 33.58
C ARG A 10 -39.90 34.09 32.52
N ILE A 11 -38.66 33.61 32.56
CA ILE A 11 -37.83 33.49 31.35
C ILE A 11 -37.06 32.15 31.48
N THR A 12 -37.69 30.98 31.54
CA THR A 12 -38.05 30.15 30.36
C THR A 12 -37.15 30.49 29.17
N GLY A 13 -36.09 29.74 28.88
CA GLY A 13 -36.15 28.29 28.67
C GLY A 13 -36.18 27.99 27.16
N LEU A 14 -35.35 28.69 26.38
CA LEU A 14 -35.33 28.61 24.91
C LEU A 14 -33.91 28.70 24.33
N ILE A 15 -32.89 28.14 25.00
CA ILE A 15 -31.54 27.97 24.42
C ILE A 15 -30.95 26.57 24.72
N GLY A 16 -31.81 25.60 25.05
CA GLY A 16 -31.39 24.23 25.40
C GLY A 16 -31.81 23.14 24.40
N ALA A 17 -32.50 23.49 23.31
CA ALA A 17 -33.18 22.53 22.44
C ALA A 17 -32.74 22.60 20.97
N ALA A 18 -31.49 23.00 20.70
CA ALA A 18 -30.94 23.07 19.33
C ALA A 18 -29.77 22.11 19.07
N LEU A 19 -29.33 21.32 20.07
CA LEU A 19 -28.13 20.47 19.96
C LEU A 19 -28.40 18.95 19.89
N ALA A 20 -29.66 18.52 19.76
CA ALA A 20 -30.03 17.10 19.73
C ALA A 20 -30.69 16.62 18.42
N ALA A 21 -30.67 17.42 17.35
CA ALA A 21 -31.37 17.11 16.09
C ALA A 21 -30.44 16.90 14.88
N ALA A 22 -29.13 16.75 15.08
CA ALA A 22 -28.16 16.59 13.99
C ALA A 22 -27.56 15.17 13.85
N LEU A 23 -28.04 14.17 14.60
CA LEU A 23 -27.52 12.79 14.57
C LEU A 23 -28.40 11.78 13.81
N LEU A 24 -29.39 12.21 13.01
CA LEU A 24 -30.35 11.30 12.37
C LEU A 24 -30.28 11.19 10.84
N VAL A 25 -29.18 11.60 10.19
CA VAL A 25 -29.02 11.42 8.75
C VAL A 25 -27.63 10.90 8.42
N THR A 26 -27.51 9.57 8.36
CA THR A 26 -26.71 8.79 7.38
C THR A 26 -26.95 7.30 7.62
N GLY A 27 -28.22 6.89 7.66
CA GLY A 27 -28.63 5.51 7.47
C GLY A 27 -29.03 5.33 6.01
N CYS A 28 -28.07 5.06 5.12
CA CYS A 28 -28.39 4.61 3.77
C CYS A 28 -28.60 3.09 3.84
N SER A 29 -29.85 2.67 4.12
CA SER A 29 -30.28 1.31 3.80
C SER A 29 -30.61 1.27 2.32
N ALA A 30 -29.83 0.53 1.53
CA ALA A 30 -30.25 0.15 0.19
C ALA A 30 -31.38 -0.87 0.33
N SER A 31 -32.57 -0.49 -0.10
CA SER A 31 -33.72 -1.38 -0.24
C SER A 31 -33.39 -2.48 -1.26
N ALA A 32 -33.75 -3.71 -0.89
CA ALA A 32 -33.68 -4.88 -1.73
C ALA A 32 -34.58 -4.70 -2.97
N GLU A 33 -33.97 -4.62 -4.15
CA GLU A 33 -34.59 -5.02 -5.40
C GLU A 33 -34.15 -6.45 -5.72
N ASP A 34 -35.16 -7.31 -5.87
CA ASP A 34 -35.07 -8.72 -6.26
C ASP A 34 -34.39 -8.84 -7.62
N SER A 35 -33.07 -8.97 -7.59
CA SER A 35 -32.26 -9.34 -8.74
C SER A 35 -31.78 -10.77 -8.47
N LYS A 36 -32.41 -11.74 -9.12
CA LYS A 36 -31.85 -13.08 -9.28
C LYS A 36 -30.54 -12.98 -10.08
N THR A 37 -29.46 -12.63 -9.40
CA THR A 37 -28.11 -12.91 -9.86
C THR A 37 -27.79 -14.31 -9.36
N ALA A 38 -27.72 -15.25 -10.30
CA ALA A 38 -27.21 -16.58 -10.04
C ALA A 38 -25.90 -16.46 -9.25
N SER A 39 -25.93 -16.91 -8.00
CA SER A 39 -24.74 -17.18 -7.23
C SER A 39 -24.00 -18.29 -7.96
N SER A 40 -23.04 -17.90 -8.79
CA SER A 40 -22.02 -18.84 -9.24
C SER A 40 -21.25 -19.27 -7.98
N PRO A 41 -21.01 -20.57 -7.77
CA PRO A 41 -20.24 -21.03 -6.63
C PRO A 41 -18.85 -20.39 -6.66
N GLY A 42 -18.34 -20.06 -5.47
CA GLY A 42 -17.08 -19.35 -5.27
C GLY A 42 -15.98 -19.84 -6.18
N SER A 43 -15.48 -18.92 -7.00
CA SER A 43 -14.10 -19.01 -7.42
C SER A 43 -13.30 -18.51 -6.23
N GLU A 44 -12.60 -19.39 -5.52
CA GLU A 44 -11.35 -19.06 -4.84
C GLU A 44 -10.30 -18.67 -5.91
N GLY A 45 -10.68 -17.76 -6.79
CA GLY A 45 -9.82 -17.17 -7.79
C GLY A 45 -9.08 -16.06 -7.07
N ASN A 46 -7.77 -16.25 -6.93
CA ASN A 46 -6.82 -15.21 -6.56
C ASN A 46 -7.34 -13.87 -7.08
N ALA A 47 -7.68 -12.93 -6.19
CA ALA A 47 -8.17 -11.63 -6.60
C ALA A 47 -7.00 -10.90 -7.29
N LEU A 48 -6.88 -11.10 -8.60
CA LEU A 48 -5.88 -10.42 -9.39
C LEU A 48 -6.17 -8.91 -9.36
N PRO A 49 -5.15 -8.05 -9.37
CA PRO A 49 -5.34 -6.60 -9.39
C PRO A 49 -6.29 -6.18 -10.52
N ALA A 50 -7.07 -5.10 -10.33
CA ALA A 50 -8.07 -4.65 -11.30
C ALA A 50 -7.50 -4.36 -12.71
N ALA A 51 -6.19 -4.12 -12.82
CA ALA A 51 -5.47 -3.88 -14.07
C ALA A 51 -5.00 -5.17 -14.79
N GLU A 52 -5.22 -6.35 -14.20
CA GLU A 52 -4.86 -7.63 -14.79
C GLU A 52 -5.57 -7.87 -16.11
N GLY A 53 -4.83 -8.24 -17.17
CA GLY A 53 -5.38 -8.53 -18.49
C GLY A 53 -5.97 -7.32 -19.25
N THR A 54 -5.96 -6.13 -18.66
CA THR A 54 -6.44 -4.88 -19.29
C THR A 54 -5.30 -3.92 -19.64
N THR A 55 -4.11 -4.14 -19.07
CA THR A 55 -2.91 -3.35 -19.37
C THR A 55 -2.41 -3.65 -20.79
N THR A 56 -2.20 -2.59 -21.59
CA THR A 56 -1.60 -2.69 -22.93
C THR A 56 -0.11 -2.39 -22.85
N TYR A 57 0.68 -3.10 -23.67
CA TYR A 57 2.13 -2.90 -23.79
C TYR A 57 2.51 -2.48 -25.23
N PRO A 58 3.61 -1.73 -25.43
CA PRO A 58 4.54 -1.26 -24.40
C PRO A 58 3.92 -0.23 -23.46
N LEU A 59 4.23 -0.33 -22.16
CA LEU A 59 3.77 0.60 -21.12
C LEU A 59 4.93 1.49 -20.70
N THR A 60 4.81 2.79 -20.97
CA THR A 60 5.79 3.79 -20.55
C THR A 60 5.46 4.31 -19.15
N LEU A 61 6.45 4.27 -18.26
CA LEU A 61 6.38 4.77 -16.89
C LEU A 61 7.40 5.91 -16.72
N GLU A 62 6.93 7.08 -16.33
CA GLU A 62 7.78 8.24 -16.05
C GLU A 62 8.06 8.36 -14.55
N SER A 63 9.30 8.68 -14.21
CA SER A 63 9.74 8.96 -12.84
C SER A 63 10.67 10.19 -12.82
N PRO A 64 10.93 10.79 -11.65
CA PRO A 64 11.92 11.87 -11.53
C PRO A 64 13.35 11.47 -11.96
N TYR A 65 13.64 10.17 -12.00
CA TYR A 65 14.96 9.63 -12.32
C TYR A 65 15.11 9.25 -13.81
N GLY A 66 13.99 9.05 -14.52
CA GLY A 66 14.00 8.70 -15.94
C GLY A 66 12.71 7.99 -16.38
N THR A 67 12.76 7.44 -17.60
CA THR A 67 11.65 6.73 -18.24
C THR A 67 11.94 5.24 -18.30
N SER A 68 11.00 4.42 -17.84
CA SER A 68 11.05 2.96 -17.96
C SER A 68 9.99 2.50 -18.96
N ILE A 69 10.33 1.57 -19.84
CA ILE A 69 9.39 1.01 -20.83
C ILE A 69 9.24 -0.48 -20.54
N LEU A 70 8.04 -0.90 -20.17
CA LEU A 70 7.72 -2.31 -20.04
C LEU A 70 7.22 -2.81 -21.39
N GLU A 71 8.00 -3.66 -22.05
CA GLU A 71 7.63 -4.24 -23.36
C GLU A 71 6.54 -5.31 -23.23
N LYS A 72 6.44 -5.92 -22.04
CA LYS A 72 5.46 -6.95 -21.70
C LYS A 72 5.15 -6.89 -20.21
N ARG A 73 4.17 -7.69 -19.78
CA ARG A 73 3.90 -7.92 -18.37
C ARG A 73 5.14 -8.51 -17.66
N PRO A 74 5.63 -7.88 -16.57
CA PRO A 74 6.72 -8.44 -15.76
C PRO A 74 6.31 -9.72 -15.05
N GLU A 75 7.24 -10.66 -14.93
CA GLU A 75 7.07 -11.96 -14.26
C GLU A 75 8.03 -12.14 -13.08
N ARG A 76 9.13 -11.38 -13.04
CA ARG A 76 10.22 -11.49 -12.06
C ARG A 76 10.53 -10.12 -11.46
N ILE A 77 9.86 -9.80 -10.37
CA ILE A 77 9.92 -8.46 -9.77
C ILE A 77 10.89 -8.44 -8.59
N ALA A 78 11.90 -7.57 -8.62
CA ALA A 78 12.76 -7.28 -7.47
C ALA A 78 12.29 -6.00 -6.76
N ALA A 79 12.04 -6.08 -5.45
CA ALA A 79 11.66 -4.94 -4.61
C ALA A 79 12.87 -4.47 -3.80
N ILE A 80 13.39 -3.28 -4.10
CA ILE A 80 14.74 -2.89 -3.66
C ILE A 80 14.76 -1.79 -2.59
N VAL A 81 13.60 -1.29 -2.16
CA VAL A 81 13.56 -0.24 -1.14
C VAL A 81 14.04 -0.82 0.20
N PRO A 82 15.07 -0.20 0.84
CA PRO A 82 15.72 -0.78 2.02
C PRO A 82 14.80 -1.17 3.18
N ASN A 83 13.73 -0.42 3.43
CA ASN A 83 12.78 -0.69 4.50
C ASN A 83 11.67 -1.69 4.13
N ALA A 84 11.77 -2.35 2.98
CA ALA A 84 10.83 -3.35 2.46
C ALA A 84 9.39 -2.86 2.20
N VAL A 85 9.12 -1.55 2.20
CA VAL A 85 7.76 -1.02 1.99
C VAL A 85 7.14 -1.46 0.65
N ASP A 86 7.94 -1.52 -0.41
CA ASP A 86 7.47 -1.97 -1.72
C ASP A 86 7.19 -3.47 -1.75
N THR A 87 7.92 -4.26 -0.96
CA THR A 87 7.64 -5.68 -0.78
C THR A 87 6.28 -5.88 -0.13
N GLU A 88 5.98 -5.14 0.95
CA GLU A 88 4.67 -5.21 1.61
C GLU A 88 3.53 -4.82 0.66
N MET A 89 3.74 -3.78 -0.16
CA MET A 89 2.77 -3.34 -1.15
C MET A 89 2.53 -4.40 -2.24
N LEU A 90 3.60 -5.04 -2.76
CA LEU A 90 3.48 -6.10 -3.75
C LEU A 90 2.75 -7.32 -3.18
N LEU A 91 3.11 -7.76 -1.97
CA LEU A 91 2.46 -8.90 -1.31
C LEU A 91 0.97 -8.63 -1.09
N ALA A 92 0.59 -7.42 -0.66
CA ALA A 92 -0.81 -7.02 -0.51
C ALA A 92 -1.59 -7.04 -1.84
N LEU A 93 -0.91 -6.87 -2.97
CA LEU A 93 -1.48 -7.00 -4.32
C LEU A 93 -1.46 -8.44 -4.86
N GLY A 94 -1.05 -9.41 -4.03
CA GLY A 94 -0.94 -10.82 -4.43
C GLY A 94 0.28 -11.12 -5.30
N VAL A 95 1.28 -10.23 -5.33
CA VAL A 95 2.50 -10.37 -6.11
C VAL A 95 3.67 -10.71 -5.18
N LYS A 96 4.27 -11.88 -5.36
CA LYS A 96 5.47 -12.29 -4.61
C LYS A 96 6.73 -11.88 -5.38
N PRO A 97 7.56 -10.94 -4.88
CA PRO A 97 8.80 -10.58 -5.56
C PRO A 97 9.84 -11.71 -5.48
N VAL A 98 10.79 -11.72 -6.42
CA VAL A 98 11.92 -12.68 -6.43
C VAL A 98 13.06 -12.27 -5.51
N LEU A 99 13.10 -11.00 -5.11
CA LEU A 99 14.11 -10.46 -4.21
C LEU A 99 13.53 -9.29 -3.40
N SER A 100 13.88 -9.23 -2.13
CA SER A 100 13.51 -8.14 -1.21
C SER A 100 14.69 -7.71 -0.32
N SER A 101 14.57 -6.55 0.33
CA SER A 101 15.41 -6.24 1.50
C SER A 101 15.18 -7.27 2.62
N SER A 102 16.24 -7.64 3.34
CA SER A 102 16.20 -8.54 4.52
C SER A 102 15.32 -8.01 5.65
N MET A 103 15.07 -6.70 5.71
CA MET A 103 14.15 -6.09 6.67
C MET A 103 12.72 -6.66 6.58
N VAL A 104 12.32 -7.19 5.41
CA VAL A 104 11.01 -7.85 5.29
C VAL A 104 10.87 -9.03 6.25
N LYS A 105 11.97 -9.72 6.59
CA LYS A 105 11.94 -10.88 7.50
C LYS A 105 11.69 -10.45 8.95
N GLU A 106 12.16 -9.27 9.33
CA GLU A 106 11.84 -8.67 10.63
C GLU A 106 10.34 -8.35 10.71
N SER A 107 9.77 -7.77 9.64
CA SER A 107 8.32 -7.53 9.52
C SER A 107 7.52 -8.83 9.35
N ALA A 108 8.08 -9.87 8.74
CA ALA A 108 7.42 -11.16 8.50
C ALA A 108 7.09 -11.88 9.81
N SER A 109 7.92 -11.67 10.85
CA SER A 109 7.64 -12.13 12.21
C SER A 109 6.42 -11.46 12.85
N GLN A 110 5.87 -10.41 12.22
CA GLN A 110 4.63 -9.77 12.63
C GLN A 110 3.41 -10.41 11.96
N SER A 111 2.29 -10.46 12.70
CA SER A 111 1.10 -11.23 12.30
C SER A 111 0.48 -10.84 10.95
N TYR A 112 0.77 -9.65 10.40
CA TYR A 112 0.13 -9.18 9.17
C TYR A 112 0.81 -9.67 7.89
N LEU A 113 2.08 -10.08 7.95
CA LEU A 113 2.81 -10.64 6.80
C LEU A 113 2.84 -12.17 6.77
N LEU A 114 2.53 -12.83 7.89
CA LEU A 114 2.43 -14.30 7.97
C LEU A 114 1.58 -14.93 6.85
N PRO A 115 0.44 -14.36 6.42
CA PRO A 115 -0.37 -14.97 5.36
C PRO A 115 0.28 -14.96 3.96
N TYR A 116 1.41 -14.27 3.79
CA TYR A 116 2.06 -14.05 2.50
C TYR A 116 3.39 -14.82 2.35
N ASP A 117 3.74 -15.68 3.31
CA ASP A 117 5.01 -16.44 3.33
C ASP A 117 6.24 -15.56 3.06
N ALA A 118 6.23 -14.35 3.62
CA ALA A 118 7.27 -13.34 3.40
C ALA A 118 8.63 -13.76 3.98
N GLU A 119 8.64 -14.68 4.95
CA GLU A 119 9.86 -15.26 5.53
C GLU A 119 10.65 -16.12 4.54
N ASP A 120 9.98 -16.69 3.54
CA ASP A 120 10.58 -17.53 2.50
C ASP A 120 11.15 -16.74 1.32
N LEU A 121 11.06 -15.40 1.34
CA LEU A 121 11.62 -14.58 0.28
C LEU A 121 13.15 -14.63 0.29
N ASP A 122 13.72 -14.69 -0.91
CA ASP A 122 15.13 -14.37 -1.11
C ASP A 122 15.35 -12.90 -0.76
N THR A 123 16.44 -12.64 -0.02
CA THR A 123 16.72 -11.31 0.49
C THR A 123 18.16 -10.91 0.28
N PHE A 124 18.38 -9.62 0.04
CA PHE A 124 19.69 -9.01 0.18
C PHE A 124 19.80 -8.29 1.53
N GLU A 125 21.01 -8.25 2.08
CA GLU A 125 21.29 -7.47 3.27
C GLU A 125 21.51 -6.00 2.93
N PHE A 126 20.94 -5.12 3.74
CA PHE A 126 21.20 -3.70 3.68
C PHE A 126 21.70 -3.19 5.02
N ALA A 127 22.84 -2.50 5.01
CA ALA A 127 23.35 -1.79 6.16
C ALA A 127 23.11 -0.28 6.01
N MET A 128 22.63 0.38 7.06
CA MET A 128 22.49 1.83 7.10
C MET A 128 23.83 2.52 6.78
N GLY A 129 23.85 3.41 5.78
CA GLY A 129 25.08 4.05 5.29
C GLY A 129 25.94 3.17 4.37
N GLY A 130 25.48 1.97 4.04
CA GLY A 130 26.07 1.09 3.03
C GLY A 130 25.63 1.46 1.60
N THR A 131 25.97 0.60 0.65
CA THR A 131 25.58 0.73 -0.76
C THR A 131 24.47 -0.26 -1.11
N LEU A 132 23.69 0.06 -2.15
CA LEU A 132 22.73 -0.90 -2.69
C LEU A 132 23.47 -2.10 -3.32
N PRO A 133 23.09 -3.36 -3.04
CA PRO A 133 23.76 -4.54 -3.57
C PRO A 133 23.29 -4.85 -5.00
N VAL A 134 23.73 -4.01 -5.96
CA VAL A 134 23.34 -4.08 -7.37
C VAL A 134 23.63 -5.47 -7.98
N GLU A 135 24.72 -6.10 -7.58
CA GLU A 135 25.12 -7.41 -8.09
C GLU A 135 24.18 -8.52 -7.61
N ALA A 136 23.65 -8.43 -6.38
CA ALA A 136 22.63 -9.35 -5.89
C ALA A 136 21.29 -9.14 -6.61
N ILE A 137 20.94 -7.87 -6.88
CA ILE A 137 19.76 -7.53 -7.69
C ILE A 137 19.90 -8.14 -9.09
N ALA A 138 21.02 -7.95 -9.76
CA ALA A 138 21.29 -8.54 -11.08
C ALA A 138 21.24 -10.08 -11.06
N ALA A 139 21.83 -10.71 -10.04
CA ALA A 139 21.84 -12.15 -9.89
C ALA A 139 20.44 -12.76 -9.66
N SER A 140 19.47 -11.96 -9.20
CA SER A 140 18.07 -12.39 -9.10
C SER A 140 17.35 -12.42 -10.45
N GLU A 141 18.00 -12.01 -11.55
CA GLU A 141 17.46 -11.98 -12.92
C GLU A 141 16.06 -11.35 -13.00
N PRO A 142 15.84 -10.13 -12.47
CA PRO A 142 14.53 -9.50 -12.53
C PRO A 142 14.22 -9.03 -13.96
N ASP A 143 12.93 -8.89 -14.27
CA ASP A 143 12.43 -8.20 -15.46
C ASP A 143 11.63 -6.92 -15.11
N LEU A 144 11.57 -6.59 -13.82
CA LEU A 144 11.17 -5.29 -13.29
C LEU A 144 11.83 -5.07 -11.92
N ILE A 145 12.40 -3.88 -11.73
CA ILE A 145 12.89 -3.42 -10.42
C ILE A 145 11.92 -2.36 -9.88
N VAL A 146 11.34 -2.62 -8.71
CA VAL A 146 10.38 -1.74 -8.05
C VAL A 146 11.06 -0.96 -6.92
N ALA A 147 10.98 0.36 -7.02
CA ALA A 147 11.48 1.32 -6.05
C ALA A 147 10.55 2.54 -5.92
N VAL A 148 9.24 2.30 -5.86
CA VAL A 148 8.19 3.33 -5.78
C VAL A 148 8.20 4.02 -4.41
N GLY A 149 8.35 3.26 -3.33
CA GLY A 149 8.46 3.77 -1.97
C GLY A 149 9.83 4.36 -1.64
N TRP A 150 10.68 4.56 -2.65
CA TRP A 150 12.00 5.14 -2.46
C TRP A 150 11.89 6.61 -2.04
N ALA A 151 12.69 6.99 -1.05
CA ALA A 151 12.90 8.36 -0.65
C ALA A 151 14.39 8.67 -0.71
N ASP A 152 14.80 9.72 -1.41
CA ASP A 152 16.21 10.12 -1.46
C ASP A 152 16.75 10.42 -0.05
N GLY A 153 17.94 9.88 0.24
CA GLY A 153 18.56 9.90 1.56
C GLY A 153 18.17 8.72 2.45
N LEU A 154 17.18 7.89 2.07
CA LEU A 154 16.85 6.67 2.80
C LEU A 154 18.07 5.75 2.82
N GLY A 155 18.52 5.36 4.01
CA GLY A 155 19.71 4.52 4.12
C GLY A 155 21.03 5.23 3.78
N GLY A 156 21.01 6.53 3.50
CA GLY A 156 22.16 7.26 2.93
C GLY A 156 22.31 7.08 1.42
N LEU A 157 21.30 6.58 0.72
CA LEU A 157 21.31 6.32 -0.72
C LEU A 157 20.54 7.41 -1.49
N SER A 158 20.96 7.71 -2.72
CA SER A 158 20.14 8.42 -3.70
C SER A 158 19.86 7.54 -4.90
N MET A 159 18.61 7.49 -5.37
CA MET A 159 18.26 6.66 -6.53
C MET A 159 18.97 7.15 -7.80
N GLY A 160 19.27 8.46 -7.89
CA GLY A 160 20.03 9.02 -9.01
C GLY A 160 21.40 8.37 -9.22
N ASP A 161 22.03 7.86 -8.16
CA ASP A 161 23.33 7.18 -8.25
C ASP A 161 23.22 5.76 -8.82
N TYR A 162 22.03 5.15 -8.75
CA TYR A 162 21.80 3.75 -9.11
C TYR A 162 20.92 3.57 -10.34
N TYR A 163 20.10 4.56 -10.70
CA TYR A 163 19.08 4.45 -11.74
C TYR A 163 19.61 3.83 -13.03
N GLU A 164 20.65 4.40 -13.64
CA GLU A 164 21.23 3.90 -14.89
C GLU A 164 21.76 2.46 -14.78
N ARG A 165 22.36 2.10 -13.63
CA ARG A 165 22.86 0.73 -13.40
C ARG A 165 21.70 -0.24 -13.26
N LEU A 166 20.65 0.12 -12.53
CA LEU A 166 19.47 -0.71 -12.34
C LEU A 166 18.68 -0.86 -13.65
N SER A 167 18.49 0.22 -14.41
CA SER A 167 17.86 0.20 -15.74
C SER A 167 18.61 -0.64 -16.78
N SER A 168 19.91 -0.89 -16.57
CA SER A 168 20.68 -1.82 -17.43
C SER A 168 20.46 -3.30 -17.10
N ILE A 169 19.85 -3.59 -15.93
CA ILE A 169 19.53 -4.96 -15.48
C ILE A 169 18.14 -5.36 -15.96
N ALA A 170 17.13 -4.49 -15.79
CA ALA A 170 15.73 -4.78 -16.06
C ALA A 170 14.97 -3.51 -16.48
#